data_AF-A0A8S3ZXJ8-F1
#
_entry.id   AF-A0A8S3ZXJ8-F1
#
_cell.length_a   1.000
_cell.length_b   1.000
_cell.length_c   1.000
_cell.angle_alpha   90.00
_cell.angle_beta   90.00
_cell.angle_gamma   90.00
#
_symmetry.space_group_name_H-M   'P 1'
#
loop_
_entity.id
_entity.type
_entity.pdbx_description
1 polymer ?
#
loop_
_entity_poly.entity_id
_entity_poly.type
_entity_poly.pdbx_seq_one_letter_code
_entity_poly.pdbx_strand_id
1 'polypeptide(L)'
;TNKDGIIEKCDFDEVVEKISTLHHWKQNDDAFQKAQETVNKIWEGLRDRADRNKDGKITKEEWIKMWEESIRDVAEVKSFPPWQQDYMEFMFYANDTSGDGYIDRDEYTAIYQLFGFSNDDVNLCFDKISEGLPDNKLSKEDFEALWREYFVAEDEDAKGNYLFGRQKH
;
A
#
# COMPACT_ATOMS: atom_id res chain seq x y z
N THR A 1 10.00 5.17 5.22
CA THR A 1 9.44 6.22 6.09
C THR A 1 10.50 7.17 6.63
N ASN A 2 11.73 6.71 6.84
CA ASN A 2 12.86 7.53 7.34
C ASN A 2 13.53 8.42 6.24
N LYS A 3 13.17 8.22 4.97
CA LYS A 3 13.63 8.97 3.77
C LYS A 3 15.12 8.82 3.46
N ASP A 4 15.75 7.73 3.88
CA ASP A 4 17.16 7.44 3.56
C ASP A 4 17.37 6.91 2.13
N GLY A 5 16.29 6.55 1.44
CA GLY A 5 16.31 6.09 0.05
C GLY A 5 16.48 4.58 -0.11
N ILE A 6 16.43 3.82 0.99
CA ILE A 6 16.35 2.36 1.02
C ILE A 6 15.06 1.95 1.75
N ILE A 7 14.65 0.68 1.60
CA ILE A 7 13.55 0.09 2.36
C ILE A 7 14.15 -0.95 3.30
N GLU A 8 13.88 -0.80 4.60
CA GLU A 8 14.36 -1.66 5.67
C GLU A 8 13.19 -2.07 6.60
N LYS A 9 13.43 -3.06 7.47
CA LYS A 9 12.46 -3.46 8.50
C LYS A 9 11.98 -2.29 9.37
N CYS A 10 12.88 -1.37 9.69
CA CYS A 10 12.57 -0.20 10.52
C CYS A 10 11.51 0.70 9.87
N ASP A 11 11.43 0.75 8.53
CA ASP A 11 10.40 1.54 7.86
C ASP A 11 8.99 1.01 8.15
N PHE A 12 8.86 -0.32 8.23
CA PHE A 12 7.60 -0.99 8.56
C PHE A 12 7.26 -0.81 10.05
N ASP A 13 8.26 -0.87 10.94
CA ASP A 13 8.05 -0.62 12.37
C ASP A 13 7.60 0.82 12.62
N GLU A 14 8.17 1.79 11.89
CA GLU A 14 7.73 3.18 11.95
C GLU A 14 6.27 3.37 11.48
N VAL A 15 5.81 2.59 10.48
CA VAL A 15 4.40 2.62 10.06
C VAL A 15 3.50 2.12 11.19
N VAL A 16 3.82 0.98 11.81
CA VAL A 16 3.04 0.45 12.93
C VAL A 16 3.03 1.44 14.11
N GLU A 17 4.17 2.04 14.44
CA GLU A 17 4.27 3.03 15.52
C GLU A 17 3.39 4.26 15.25
N LYS A 18 3.41 4.78 14.02
CA LYS A 18 2.59 5.93 13.63
C LYS A 18 1.10 5.62 13.65
N ILE A 19 0.67 4.48 13.10
CA ILE A 19 -0.72 4.02 13.14
C ILE A 19 -1.15 3.80 14.59
N SER A 20 -0.33 3.14 15.40
CA SER A 20 -0.61 2.91 16.82
C SER A 20 -0.79 4.22 17.60
N THR A 21 0.03 5.23 17.29
CA THR A 21 -0.09 6.56 17.88
C THR A 21 -1.39 7.24 17.47
N LEU A 22 -1.75 7.15 16.18
CA LEU A 22 -2.97 7.73 15.62
C LEU A 22 -4.23 7.13 16.25
N HIS A 23 -4.29 5.81 16.40
CA HIS A 23 -5.45 5.10 16.96
C HIS A 23 -5.37 4.86 18.47
N HIS A 24 -4.33 5.38 19.13
CA HIS A 24 -4.07 5.21 20.56
C HIS A 24 -3.97 3.74 21.01
N TRP A 25 -3.44 2.87 20.16
CA TRP A 25 -3.18 1.47 20.50
C TRP A 25 -2.02 1.34 21.49
N LYS A 26 -2.14 0.38 22.40
CA LYS A 26 -1.06 -0.05 23.29
C LYS A 26 -0.41 -1.32 22.75
N GLN A 27 0.83 -1.56 23.13
CA GLN A 27 1.59 -2.75 22.67
C GLN A 27 0.93 -4.09 22.99
N ASN A 28 0.11 -4.13 24.04
CA ASN A 28 -0.62 -5.33 24.46
C ASN A 28 -2.02 -5.43 23.85
N ASP A 29 -2.44 -4.48 23.01
CA ASP A 29 -3.72 -4.55 22.31
C ASP A 29 -3.61 -5.51 21.12
N ASP A 30 -4.67 -6.28 20.88
CA ASP A 30 -4.73 -7.23 19.76
C ASP A 30 -4.49 -6.55 18.41
N ALA A 31 -4.95 -5.30 18.25
CA ALA A 31 -4.75 -4.51 17.03
C ALA A 31 -3.26 -4.23 16.76
N PHE A 32 -2.51 -3.86 17.80
CA PHE A 32 -1.06 -3.66 17.71
C PHE A 32 -0.34 -4.96 17.32
N GLN A 33 -0.67 -6.07 17.99
CA GLN A 33 -0.02 -7.35 17.72
C GLN A 33 -0.30 -7.84 16.30
N LYS A 34 -1.56 -7.76 15.85
CA LYS A 34 -1.94 -8.10 14.47
C LYS A 34 -1.22 -7.21 13.46
N ALA A 35 -1.10 -5.91 13.72
CA ALA A 35 -0.38 -4.99 12.84
C ALA A 35 1.10 -5.38 12.75
N GLN A 36 1.74 -5.64 13.88
CA GLN A 36 3.15 -6.04 13.93
C GLN A 36 3.40 -7.38 13.21
N GLU A 37 2.57 -8.39 13.46
CA GLU A 37 2.66 -9.69 12.78
C GLU A 37 2.49 -9.54 11.27
N THR A 38 1.52 -8.74 10.85
CA THR A 38 1.22 -8.51 9.44
C THR A 38 2.37 -7.81 8.73
N VAL A 39 2.87 -6.69 9.26
CA VAL A 39 4.02 -5.99 8.64
C VAL A 39 5.29 -6.82 8.63
N ASN A 40 5.51 -7.69 9.63
CA ASN A 40 6.65 -8.60 9.66
C ASN A 40 6.56 -9.63 8.52
N LYS A 41 5.40 -10.25 8.33
CA LYS A 41 5.17 -11.20 7.23
C LYS A 41 5.45 -10.55 5.87
N ILE A 42 5.05 -9.30 5.72
CA ILE A 42 5.22 -8.55 4.46
C ILE A 42 6.67 -8.19 4.23
N TRP A 43 7.40 -7.73 5.26
CA TRP A 43 8.83 -7.45 5.13
C TRP A 43 9.59 -8.69 4.67
N GLU A 44 9.32 -9.86 5.28
CA GLU A 44 9.99 -11.10 4.90
C GLU A 44 9.69 -11.48 3.44
N GLY A 45 8.42 -11.39 3.01
CA GLY A 45 8.05 -11.67 1.62
C GLY A 45 8.67 -10.69 0.62
N LEU A 46 8.73 -9.41 0.96
CA LEU A 46 9.33 -8.39 0.11
C LEU A 46 10.85 -8.57 0.01
N ARG A 47 11.54 -8.80 1.13
CA ARG A 47 12.97 -9.06 1.18
C ARG A 47 13.32 -10.28 0.34
N ASP A 48 12.61 -11.38 0.50
CA ASP A 48 12.87 -12.62 -0.26
C ASP A 48 12.78 -12.43 -1.79
N ARG A 49 12.03 -11.42 -2.25
CA ARG A 49 11.84 -11.14 -3.68
C ARG A 49 12.76 -10.04 -4.23
N ALA A 50 13.01 -8.99 -3.45
CA ALA A 50 13.66 -7.77 -3.90
C ALA A 50 15.13 -7.65 -3.45
N ASP A 51 15.46 -8.12 -2.24
CA ASP A 51 16.81 -8.05 -1.66
C ASP A 51 17.71 -9.12 -2.31
N ARG A 52 18.43 -8.73 -3.37
CA ARG A 52 19.20 -9.67 -4.19
C ARG A 52 20.54 -9.98 -3.59
N ASN A 53 21.14 -9.00 -2.92
CA ASN A 53 22.44 -9.14 -2.28
C ASN A 53 22.33 -9.72 -0.86
N LYS A 54 21.11 -9.84 -0.31
CA LYS A 54 20.77 -10.37 1.00
C LYS A 54 21.38 -9.57 2.15
N ASP A 55 21.46 -8.26 1.98
CA ASP A 55 22.00 -7.35 3.00
C ASP A 55 20.94 -6.85 3.99
N GLY A 56 19.68 -7.27 3.83
CA GLY A 56 18.56 -6.86 4.68
C GLY A 56 18.02 -5.48 4.32
N LYS A 57 18.36 -4.95 3.15
CA LYS A 57 17.93 -3.66 2.64
C LYS A 57 17.44 -3.84 1.21
N ILE A 58 16.51 -3.00 0.79
CA ILE A 58 16.08 -2.97 -0.61
C ILE A 58 16.41 -1.59 -1.15
N THR A 59 17.35 -1.57 -2.08
CA THR A 59 17.75 -0.35 -2.80
C THR A 59 16.73 0.04 -3.86
N LYS A 60 16.79 1.29 -4.35
CA LYS A 60 15.95 1.73 -5.47
C LYS A 60 16.20 0.90 -6.72
N GLU A 61 17.45 0.54 -6.97
CA GLU A 61 17.86 -0.27 -8.11
C GLU A 61 17.25 -1.67 -8.04
N GLU A 62 17.26 -2.30 -6.86
CA GLU A 62 16.61 -3.59 -6.62
C GLU A 62 15.10 -3.52 -6.77
N TRP A 63 14.49 -2.46 -6.22
CA TRP A 63 13.07 -2.19 -6.35
C TRP A 63 12.65 -2.03 -7.81
N ILE A 64 13.33 -1.17 -8.57
CA ILE A 64 13.06 -0.94 -10.01
C ILE A 64 13.19 -2.25 -10.77
N LYS A 65 14.29 -2.99 -10.56
CA LYS A 65 14.52 -4.26 -11.25
C LYS A 65 13.45 -5.31 -10.95
N MET A 66 13.00 -5.40 -9.69
CA MET A 66 11.88 -6.26 -9.31
C MET A 66 10.60 -5.89 -10.07
N TRP A 67 10.30 -4.58 -10.18
CA TRP A 67 9.13 -4.08 -10.91
C TRP A 67 9.22 -4.30 -12.42
N GLU A 68 10.37 -4.06 -13.04
CA GLU A 68 10.58 -4.30 -14.48
C GLU A 68 10.35 -5.77 -14.87
N GLU A 69 10.83 -6.70 -14.05
CA GLU A 69 10.58 -8.14 -14.23
C GLU A 69 9.08 -8.46 -14.09
N SER A 70 8.42 -7.85 -13.12
CA SER A 70 7.04 -8.17 -12.77
C SER A 70 6.01 -7.58 -13.74
N ILE A 71 6.22 -6.35 -14.23
CA ILE A 71 5.37 -5.74 -15.27
C ILE A 71 5.42 -6.58 -16.55
N ARG A 72 6.59 -7.15 -16.88
CA ARG A 72 6.74 -8.05 -18.02
C ARG A 72 5.91 -9.32 -17.85
N ASP A 73 5.97 -9.94 -16.68
CA ASP A 73 5.18 -11.14 -16.37
C ASP A 73 3.66 -10.87 -16.45
N VAL A 74 3.22 -9.69 -16.00
CA VAL A 74 1.81 -9.26 -16.09
C VAL A 74 1.37 -9.06 -17.53
N ALA A 75 2.20 -8.45 -18.37
CA ALA A 75 1.90 -8.27 -19.78
C ALA A 75 1.81 -9.61 -20.53
N GLU A 76 2.61 -10.61 -20.14
CA GLU A 76 2.66 -11.92 -20.78
C GLU A 76 1.57 -12.88 -20.28
N VAL A 77 1.31 -12.92 -18.97
CA VAL A 77 0.45 -13.93 -18.30
C VAL A 77 -0.89 -13.35 -17.81
N LYS A 78 -1.08 -12.03 -17.88
CA LYS A 78 -2.26 -11.28 -17.41
C LYS A 78 -2.58 -11.49 -15.92
N SER A 79 -1.62 -11.92 -15.11
CA SER A 79 -1.78 -12.11 -13.67
C SER A 79 -0.61 -11.47 -12.93
N PHE A 80 -0.90 -10.86 -11.78
CA PHE A 80 0.15 -10.35 -10.91
C PHE A 80 0.96 -11.50 -10.32
N PRO A 81 2.30 -11.34 -10.22
CA PRO A 81 3.12 -12.32 -9.51
C PRO A 81 2.70 -12.37 -8.03
N PRO A 82 2.89 -13.52 -7.34
CA PRO A 82 2.43 -13.69 -5.96
C PRO A 82 2.87 -12.57 -5.00
N TRP A 83 4.10 -12.07 -5.14
CA TRP A 83 4.60 -11.00 -4.30
C TRP A 83 3.83 -9.68 -4.47
N GLN A 84 3.30 -9.40 -5.65
CA GLN A 84 2.52 -8.19 -5.90
C GLN A 84 1.10 -8.33 -5.33
N GLN A 85 0.57 -9.55 -5.27
CA GLN A 85 -0.62 -9.84 -4.48
C GLN A 85 -0.34 -9.60 -2.99
N ASP A 86 0.75 -10.14 -2.45
CA ASP A 86 1.14 -9.91 -1.05
C ASP A 86 1.34 -8.40 -0.75
N TYR A 87 1.90 -7.65 -1.70
CA TYR A 87 2.08 -6.21 -1.57
C TYR A 87 0.76 -5.42 -1.66
N MET A 88 -0.16 -5.84 -2.54
CA MET A 88 -1.51 -5.27 -2.59
C MET A 88 -2.25 -5.53 -1.27
N GLU A 89 -2.19 -6.77 -0.76
CA GLU A 89 -2.80 -7.14 0.51
C GLU A 89 -2.20 -6.35 1.68
N PHE A 90 -0.89 -6.11 1.67
CA PHE A 90 -0.25 -5.21 2.62
C PHE A 90 -0.81 -3.81 2.57
N MET A 91 -0.88 -3.21 1.38
CA MET A 91 -1.33 -1.84 1.23
C MET A 91 -2.80 -1.69 1.60
N PHE A 92 -3.63 -2.69 1.30
CA PHE A 92 -5.01 -2.74 1.78
C PHE A 92 -5.06 -2.77 3.30
N TYR A 93 -4.35 -3.72 3.92
CA TYR A 93 -4.30 -3.87 5.38
C TYR A 93 -3.74 -2.63 6.09
N ALA A 94 -2.75 -1.96 5.50
CA ALA A 94 -2.19 -0.73 6.04
C ALA A 94 -3.22 0.42 6.05
N ASN A 95 -4.23 0.37 5.16
CA ASN A 95 -5.32 1.33 5.12
C ASN A 95 -6.51 0.91 5.98
N ASP A 96 -6.91 -0.37 5.99
CA ASP A 96 -8.00 -0.91 6.83
C ASP A 96 -7.55 -1.06 8.30
N THR A 97 -7.41 0.08 8.97
CA THR A 97 -6.96 0.16 10.36
C THR A 97 -8.02 -0.36 11.34
N SER A 98 -9.30 -0.31 10.97
CA SER A 98 -10.41 -0.84 11.76
C SER A 98 -10.51 -2.36 11.69
N GLY A 99 -10.00 -2.97 10.61
CA GLY A 99 -10.09 -4.40 10.33
C GLY A 99 -11.49 -4.85 9.95
N ASP A 100 -12.34 -3.94 9.46
CA ASP A 100 -13.72 -4.24 9.06
C ASP A 100 -13.81 -4.82 7.63
N GLY A 101 -12.68 -4.89 6.92
CA GLY A 101 -12.59 -5.40 5.55
C GLY A 101 -12.90 -4.34 4.50
N TYR A 102 -13.00 -3.07 4.89
CA TYR A 102 -13.20 -1.94 4.02
C TYR A 102 -12.21 -0.83 4.33
N ILE A 103 -11.91 0.00 3.33
CA ILE A 103 -11.21 1.28 3.52
C ILE A 103 -12.24 2.38 3.38
N ASP A 104 -12.46 3.12 4.46
CA ASP A 104 -13.27 4.33 4.42
C ASP A 104 -12.45 5.61 4.28
N ARG A 105 -13.16 6.75 4.21
CA ARG A 105 -12.53 8.05 3.99
C ARG A 105 -11.60 8.43 5.14
N ASP A 106 -11.99 8.15 6.37
CA ASP A 106 -11.24 8.58 7.54
C ASP A 106 -9.94 7.78 7.62
N GLU A 107 -10.01 6.49 7.32
CA GLU A 107 -8.86 5.58 7.22
C GLU A 107 -7.89 5.97 6.10
N TYR A 108 -8.40 6.17 4.89
CA TYR A 108 -7.59 6.66 3.77
C TYR A 108 -6.96 8.01 4.13
N THR A 109 -7.74 8.94 4.69
CA THR A 109 -7.25 10.27 5.03
C THR A 109 -6.13 10.24 6.06
N ALA A 110 -6.32 9.46 7.11
CA ALA A 110 -5.34 9.22 8.15
C ALA A 110 -3.98 8.76 7.59
N ILE A 111 -4.02 7.73 6.72
CA ILE A 111 -2.81 7.14 6.16
C ILE A 111 -2.11 8.10 5.21
N TYR A 112 -2.81 8.69 4.25
CA TYR A 112 -2.14 9.54 3.25
C TYR A 112 -1.67 10.88 3.85
N GLN A 113 -2.37 11.45 4.83
CA GLN A 113 -1.84 12.60 5.58
C GLN A 113 -0.56 12.24 6.36
N LEU A 114 -0.50 11.06 6.97
CA LEU A 114 0.69 10.58 7.67
C LEU A 114 1.92 10.49 6.73
N PHE A 115 1.68 10.20 5.46
CA PHE A 115 2.69 10.20 4.41
C PHE A 115 2.93 11.57 3.74
N GLY A 116 2.25 12.63 4.21
CA GLY A 116 2.52 14.01 3.83
C GLY A 116 1.68 14.55 2.67
N PHE A 117 0.60 13.86 2.29
CA PHE A 117 -0.35 14.36 1.31
C PHE A 117 -1.25 15.46 1.90
N SER A 118 -1.65 16.41 1.06
CA SER A 118 -2.53 17.50 1.48
C SER A 118 -3.97 17.02 1.62
N ASN A 119 -4.76 17.69 2.47
CA ASN A 119 -6.19 17.40 2.63
C ASN A 119 -6.96 17.45 1.32
N ASP A 120 -6.66 18.43 0.47
CA ASP A 120 -7.36 18.62 -0.79
C ASP A 120 -7.03 17.47 -1.76
N ASP A 121 -5.78 17.05 -1.84
CA ASP A 121 -5.36 15.93 -2.69
C ASP A 121 -5.99 14.62 -2.22
N VAL A 122 -5.95 14.35 -0.91
CA VAL A 122 -6.49 13.14 -0.31
C VAL A 122 -8.00 13.04 -0.55
N ASN A 123 -8.75 14.12 -0.30
CA ASN A 123 -10.20 14.12 -0.50
C ASN A 123 -10.57 13.91 -1.97
N LEU A 124 -9.88 14.60 -2.88
CA LEU A 124 -10.10 14.45 -4.31
C LEU A 124 -9.81 13.02 -4.79
N CYS A 125 -8.73 12.41 -4.31
CA CYS A 125 -8.37 11.05 -4.67
C CYS A 125 -9.40 10.06 -4.13
N PHE A 126 -9.79 10.19 -2.86
CA PHE A 126 -10.80 9.31 -2.26
C PHE A 126 -12.16 9.43 -2.95
N ASP A 127 -12.60 10.64 -3.27
CA ASP A 127 -13.85 10.88 -4.03
C ASP A 127 -13.84 10.13 -5.36
N LYS A 128 -12.68 10.10 -6.05
CA LYS A 128 -12.55 9.42 -7.33
C LYS A 128 -12.54 7.91 -7.23
N ILE A 129 -11.77 7.35 -6.30
CA ILE A 129 -11.65 5.90 -6.16
C ILE A 129 -12.91 5.26 -5.55
N SER A 130 -13.66 6.00 -4.72
CA SER A 130 -14.90 5.53 -4.10
C SER A 130 -16.17 5.81 -4.94
N GLU A 131 -16.05 6.54 -6.04
CA GLU A 131 -17.19 6.96 -6.86
C GLU A 131 -18.02 5.76 -7.35
N GLY A 132 -19.27 5.69 -6.89
CA GLY A 132 -20.23 4.66 -7.29
C GLY A 132 -20.17 3.36 -6.49
N LEU A 133 -19.29 3.28 -5.48
CA LEU A 133 -19.24 2.14 -4.55
C LEU A 133 -20.32 2.25 -3.46
N PRO A 134 -20.81 1.11 -2.94
CA PRO A 134 -21.68 1.11 -1.76
C PRO A 134 -21.05 1.85 -0.59
N ASP A 135 -21.82 2.74 0.04
CA ASP A 135 -21.39 3.56 1.19
C ASP A 135 -20.12 4.40 0.99
N ASN A 136 -19.66 4.55 -0.27
CA ASN A 136 -18.37 5.17 -0.64
C ASN A 136 -17.17 4.55 0.12
N LYS A 137 -17.22 3.24 0.35
CA LYS A 137 -16.12 2.47 0.96
C LYS A 137 -15.52 1.52 -0.08
N LEU A 138 -14.23 1.23 0.07
CA LEU A 138 -13.53 0.29 -0.81
C LEU A 138 -13.44 -1.07 -0.13
N SER A 139 -14.06 -2.11 -0.71
CA SER A 139 -13.77 -3.48 -0.31
C SER A 139 -12.35 -3.89 -0.75
N LYS A 140 -11.88 -5.05 -0.29
CA LYS A 140 -10.63 -5.64 -0.78
C LYS A 140 -10.67 -5.87 -2.30
N GLU A 141 -11.80 -6.30 -2.83
CA GLU A 141 -11.99 -6.52 -4.27
C GLU A 141 -11.95 -5.20 -5.06
N ASP A 142 -12.56 -4.13 -4.53
CA ASP A 142 -12.51 -2.80 -5.16
C ASP A 142 -11.07 -2.25 -5.16
N PHE A 143 -10.36 -2.40 -4.05
CA PHE A 143 -8.96 -2.00 -3.94
C PHE A 143 -8.07 -2.80 -4.89
N GLU A 144 -8.29 -4.11 -5.03
CA GLU A 144 -7.56 -4.93 -6.00
C GLU A 144 -7.81 -4.46 -7.43
N ALA A 145 -9.05 -4.12 -7.80
CA ALA A 145 -9.38 -3.59 -9.12
C ALA A 145 -8.64 -2.27 -9.42
N LEU A 146 -8.64 -1.33 -8.46
CA LEU A 146 -7.91 -0.06 -8.58
C LEU A 146 -6.40 -0.25 -8.64
N TRP A 147 -5.86 -1.21 -7.88
CA TRP A 147 -4.46 -1.59 -7.94
C TRP A 147 -4.09 -2.11 -9.33
N ARG A 148 -4.97 -2.91 -9.96
CA ARG A 148 -4.77 -3.38 -11.33
C ARG A 148 -4.67 -2.21 -12.31
N GLU A 149 -5.63 -1.29 -12.22
CA GLU A 149 -5.65 -0.08 -13.04
C GLU A 149 -4.38 0.74 -12.87
N TYR A 150 -3.96 1.02 -11.62
CA TYR A 150 -2.77 1.83 -11.34
C TYR A 150 -1.49 1.32 -12.03
N PHE A 151 -1.31 0.00 -12.14
CA PHE A 151 -0.09 -0.57 -12.71
C PHE A 151 -0.16 -0.88 -14.21
N VAL A 152 -1.36 -1.01 -14.78
CA VAL A 152 -1.54 -1.60 -16.13
C VAL A 152 -2.42 -0.75 -17.04
N ALA A 153 -3.23 0.17 -16.51
CA ALA A 153 -4.07 1.00 -17.35
C ALA A 153 -3.22 1.96 -18.20
N GLU A 154 -3.52 2.00 -19.50
CA GLU A 154 -3.01 3.03 -20.41
C GLU A 154 -3.89 4.29 -20.41
N ASP A 155 -5.07 4.21 -19.77
CA ASP A 155 -6.00 5.33 -19.63
C ASP A 155 -5.53 6.28 -18.52
N GLU A 156 -5.21 7.52 -18.89
CA GLU A 156 -4.78 8.58 -17.97
C GLU A 156 -5.90 8.95 -16.97
N ASP A 157 -7.16 8.74 -17.33
CA ASP A 157 -8.32 9.06 -16.49
C ASP A 157 -8.79 7.86 -15.63
N ALA A 158 -8.09 6.72 -15.67
CA ALA A 158 -8.42 5.54 -14.87
C ALA A 158 -8.46 5.89 -13.37
N LYS A 159 -9.47 5.36 -12.66
CA LYS A 159 -9.64 5.63 -11.22
C LYS A 159 -8.42 5.14 -10.42
N GLY A 160 -7.83 4.03 -10.83
CA GLY A 160 -6.59 3.51 -10.25
C GLY A 160 -5.48 4.55 -10.14
N ASN A 161 -5.36 5.50 -11.06
CA ASN A 161 -4.33 6.55 -11.05
C ASN A 161 -4.41 7.49 -9.84
N TYR A 162 -5.53 7.44 -9.10
CA TYR A 162 -5.76 8.22 -7.88
C TYR A 162 -5.53 7.39 -6.61
N LEU A 163 -5.22 6.09 -6.72
CA LEU A 163 -5.08 5.19 -5.56
C LEU A 163 -4.01 5.69 -4.58
N PHE A 164 -2.84 6.12 -5.09
CA PHE A 164 -1.70 6.61 -4.29
C PHE A 164 -1.49 8.13 -4.38
N GLY A 165 -2.56 8.89 -4.63
CA GLY A 165 -2.49 10.32 -4.89
C GLY A 165 -2.36 10.66 -6.38
N ARG A 166 -2.60 11.93 -6.71
CA ARG A 166 -2.62 12.40 -8.10
C ARG A 166 -1.24 12.27 -8.76
N GLN A 167 -1.14 11.51 -9.85
CA GLN A 167 0.03 11.55 -10.70
C GLN A 167 0.13 12.96 -11.33
N LYS A 168 1.25 13.66 -11.09
CA LYS A 168 1.54 14.92 -11.77
C LYS A 168 2.04 14.57 -13.16
N HIS A 169 1.21 14.78 -14.19
CA HIS A 169 1.66 14.90 -15.57
C HIS A 169 2.38 16.25 -15.76
#